data_AF-A0A0M2WGT7-F1
#
_entry.id   AF-A0A0M2WGT7-F1
#
_cell.length_a   1.000
_cell.length_b   1.000
_cell.length_c   1.000
_cell.angle_alpha   90.00
_cell.angle_beta   90.00
_cell.angle_gamma   90.00
#
_symmetry.space_group_name_H-M   'P 1'
#
loop_
_entity.id
_entity.type
_entity.pdbx_description
1 polymer ?
#
loop_
_entity_poly.entity_id
_entity_poly.type
_entity_poly.pdbx_seq_one_letter_code
_entity_poly.pdbx_strand_id
1 'polypeptide(L)'
;MATPLSLPGICWPLQASTGHLAVTTQHITGHFRAGAGEDAIIVCDLLPAGKFRNGAARHWCRTHQCYWGTQADVADWQATRQMRCRQHASPMGYVLYPALFDPSQFHATTLSLAPDGLLQLRARADDGGALLARDAAALAIDCRALPGLFPPDVVQLNITPPAAQAFTAALQAGTSLDCSDCARCGHPHLDLGSFALAPHRRHSCGHCGHDASHSATAIVSTPLWRLRQRYAQWF
;
A
#
# COMPACT_ATOMS: atom_id res chain seq x y z
N MET A 1 20.35 19.83 6.18
CA MET A 1 19.74 18.51 5.93
C MET A 1 20.16 18.08 4.54
N ALA A 2 20.48 16.80 4.33
CA ALA A 2 20.73 16.29 2.98
C ALA A 2 19.50 16.54 2.10
N THR A 3 19.68 16.73 0.79
CA THR A 3 18.57 16.85 -0.16
C THR A 3 17.85 15.50 -0.28
N PRO A 4 16.51 15.45 -0.29
CA PRO A 4 15.80 14.18 -0.47
C PRO A 4 16.07 13.61 -1.86
N LEU A 5 16.21 12.29 -1.95
CA LEU A 5 16.43 11.57 -3.20
C LEU A 5 15.12 10.96 -3.68
N SER A 6 14.89 10.99 -4.98
CA SER A 6 13.78 10.25 -5.62
C SER A 6 14.34 8.99 -6.26
N LEU A 7 13.96 7.83 -5.74
CA LEU A 7 14.52 6.54 -6.12
C LEU A 7 13.39 5.52 -6.32
N PRO A 8 13.57 4.50 -7.18
CA PRO A 8 12.68 3.35 -7.20
C PRO A 8 12.57 2.74 -5.82
N GLY A 9 11.35 2.54 -5.32
CA GLY A 9 11.18 2.06 -3.96
C GLY A 9 9.72 1.82 -3.56
N ILE A 10 9.59 1.08 -2.47
CA ILE A 10 8.34 0.87 -1.75
C ILE A 10 8.51 1.51 -0.38
N CYS A 11 7.48 2.21 0.09
CA CYS A 11 7.41 2.66 1.48
C CYS A 11 6.06 2.32 2.09
N TRP A 12 6.02 2.17 3.41
CA TRP A 12 4.79 2.00 4.16
C TRP A 12 4.85 2.68 5.53
N PRO A 13 3.74 3.26 5.99
CA PRO A 13 3.62 3.71 7.37
C PRO A 13 3.52 2.51 8.31
N LEU A 14 4.13 2.61 9.49
CA LEU A 14 4.13 1.52 10.48
C LEU A 14 2.81 1.41 11.26
N GLN A 15 1.97 2.47 11.26
CA GLN A 15 0.80 2.58 12.12
C GLN A 15 -0.49 2.95 11.37
N ALA A 16 -0.54 2.79 10.05
CA ALA A 16 -1.74 3.16 9.30
C ALA A 16 -2.86 2.12 9.43
N SER A 17 -4.09 2.60 9.51
CA SER A 17 -5.31 1.77 9.42
C SER A 17 -5.80 1.58 7.98
N THR A 18 -5.14 2.20 7.00
CA THR A 18 -5.38 2.02 5.57
C THR A 18 -4.05 1.99 4.83
N GLY A 19 -4.02 1.37 3.65
CA GLY A 19 -2.83 1.32 2.82
C GLY A 19 -3.03 1.84 1.40
N HIS A 20 -1.92 2.21 0.76
CA HIS A 20 -1.85 2.53 -0.66
C HIS A 20 -0.88 1.56 -1.33
N LEU A 21 -1.45 0.45 -1.80
CA LEU A 21 -0.68 -0.67 -2.31
C LEU A 21 -0.58 -0.65 -3.84
N ALA A 22 -1.66 -0.27 -4.50
CA ALA A 22 -1.73 -0.03 -5.94
C ALA A 22 -1.21 1.37 -6.24
N VAL A 23 -0.04 1.50 -6.87
CA VAL A 23 0.64 2.78 -7.10
C VAL A 23 0.76 3.08 -8.60
N THR A 24 0.77 4.38 -8.93
CA THR A 24 0.90 4.89 -10.31
C THR A 24 2.34 5.21 -10.69
N THR A 25 3.26 5.21 -9.72
CA THR A 25 4.70 5.43 -9.90
C THR A 25 5.49 4.45 -9.03
N GLN A 26 6.64 4.03 -9.53
CA GLN A 26 7.55 3.10 -8.84
C GLN A 26 8.54 3.82 -7.91
N HIS A 27 8.45 5.15 -7.79
CA HIS A 27 9.42 5.98 -7.08
C HIS A 27 8.88 6.51 -5.76
N ILE A 28 9.75 6.61 -4.77
CA ILE A 28 9.54 7.30 -3.50
C ILE A 28 10.60 8.39 -3.34
N THR A 29 10.22 9.49 -2.68
CA THR A 29 11.13 10.63 -2.46
C THR A 29 11.35 10.82 -0.97
N GLY A 30 12.60 10.78 -0.50
CA GLY A 30 12.88 10.85 0.94
C GLY A 30 14.36 10.82 1.30
N HIS A 31 14.62 10.62 2.58
CA HIS A 31 15.94 10.36 3.13
C HIS A 31 16.05 8.90 3.55
N PHE A 32 17.08 8.24 3.05
CA PHE A 32 17.31 6.81 3.24
C PHE A 32 18.70 6.60 3.84
N ARG A 33 18.82 5.64 4.75
CA ARG A 33 20.13 5.29 5.35
C ARG A 33 20.77 4.06 4.71
N ALA A 34 19.96 3.21 4.11
CA ALA A 34 20.37 1.95 3.50
C ALA A 34 19.46 1.61 2.31
N GLY A 35 19.63 0.41 1.73
CA GLY A 35 18.75 -0.11 0.69
C GLY A 35 17.38 -0.55 1.19
N ALA A 36 17.22 -0.76 2.50
CA ALA A 36 15.96 -1.09 3.16
C ALA A 36 16.05 -0.75 4.65
N GLY A 37 14.91 -0.59 5.31
CA GLY A 37 14.85 -0.34 6.75
C GLY A 37 13.50 0.18 7.21
N GLU A 38 13.45 0.66 8.44
CA GLU A 38 12.25 1.25 9.06
C GLU A 38 12.45 2.70 9.50
N ASP A 39 13.52 3.33 9.03
CA ASP A 39 14.00 4.64 9.49
C ASP A 39 14.00 5.71 8.39
N ALA A 40 13.34 5.45 7.26
CA ALA A 40 13.24 6.45 6.20
C ALA A 40 12.29 7.58 6.58
N ILE A 41 12.66 8.79 6.17
CA ILE A 41 11.79 9.98 6.24
C ILE A 41 11.34 10.29 4.82
N ILE A 42 10.09 9.97 4.50
CA ILE A 42 9.53 10.13 3.15
C ILE A 42 8.81 11.48 3.05
N VAL A 43 8.99 12.16 1.92
CA VAL A 43 8.33 13.43 1.65
C VAL A 43 6.82 13.23 1.53
N CYS A 44 6.06 14.19 2.04
CA CYS A 44 4.60 14.19 1.92
C CYS A 44 4.16 14.35 0.46
N ASP A 45 3.37 13.39 -0.04
CA ASP A 45 2.53 13.57 -1.23
C ASP A 45 1.11 13.95 -0.77
N LEU A 46 0.78 15.24 -0.84
CA LEU A 46 -0.50 15.80 -0.39
C LEU A 46 -1.39 16.16 -1.58
N LEU A 47 -2.62 15.65 -1.58
CA LEU A 47 -3.62 15.92 -2.61
C LEU A 47 -4.96 16.40 -2.03
N PRO A 48 -5.76 17.17 -2.78
CA PRO A 48 -7.07 17.63 -2.32
C PRO A 48 -8.07 16.49 -2.02
N ALA A 49 -8.60 16.47 -0.80
CA ALA A 49 -9.52 15.46 -0.28
C ALA A 49 -10.86 16.04 0.22
N GLY A 50 -11.29 17.15 -0.39
CA GLY A 50 -12.57 17.81 -0.13
C GLY A 50 -12.50 18.81 1.02
N LYS A 51 -13.53 18.83 1.86
CA LYS A 51 -13.63 19.74 3.01
C LYS A 51 -13.98 18.96 4.28
N PHE A 52 -13.53 19.47 5.43
CA PHE A 52 -14.01 19.04 6.73
C PHE A 52 -15.46 19.53 6.97
N ARG A 53 -16.10 19.03 8.03
CA ARG A 53 -17.47 19.42 8.41
C ARG A 53 -17.62 20.91 8.70
N ASN A 54 -16.56 21.58 9.13
CA ASN A 54 -16.50 23.02 9.35
C ASN A 54 -16.21 23.83 8.07
N GLY A 55 -16.19 23.19 6.90
CA GLY A 55 -15.94 23.83 5.61
C GLY A 55 -14.46 24.05 5.27
N ALA A 56 -13.52 23.78 6.19
CA ALA A 56 -12.09 23.92 5.94
C ALA A 56 -11.60 22.94 4.86
N ALA A 57 -10.63 23.36 4.04
CA ALA A 57 -10.04 22.50 3.03
C ALA A 57 -9.34 21.29 3.68
N ARG A 58 -9.60 20.10 3.16
CA ARG A 58 -9.01 18.84 3.61
C ARG A 58 -8.10 18.30 2.52
N HIS A 59 -6.89 17.91 2.89
CA HIS A 59 -5.96 17.21 2.01
C HIS A 59 -5.68 15.81 2.56
N TRP A 60 -5.29 14.89 1.68
CA TRP A 60 -4.88 13.56 2.02
C TRP A 60 -3.40 13.39 1.72
N CYS A 61 -2.63 12.95 2.72
CA CYS A 61 -1.26 12.54 2.50
C CYS A 61 -1.24 11.08 2.05
N ARG A 62 -0.98 10.87 0.76
CA ARG A 62 -0.88 9.53 0.16
C ARG A 62 0.34 8.76 0.68
N THR A 63 1.40 9.46 1.09
CA THR A 63 2.58 8.82 1.70
C THR A 63 2.26 8.27 3.09
N HIS A 64 1.77 9.14 3.97
CA HIS A 64 1.63 8.83 5.40
C HIS A 64 0.21 8.43 5.81
N GLN A 65 -0.71 8.34 4.86
CA GLN A 65 -2.08 7.85 5.05
C GLN A 65 -2.85 8.62 6.13
N CYS A 66 -2.78 9.95 6.09
CA CYS A 66 -3.51 10.80 7.03
C CYS A 66 -4.02 12.10 6.41
N TYR A 67 -5.05 12.67 7.02
CA TYR A 67 -5.58 13.97 6.61
C TYR A 67 -4.70 15.12 7.10
N TRP A 68 -4.66 16.17 6.29
CA TRP A 68 -4.10 17.48 6.60
C TRP A 68 -5.18 18.55 6.45
N GLY A 69 -5.12 19.58 7.27
CA GLY A 69 -5.98 20.77 7.20
C GLY A 69 -6.66 21.12 8.53
N THR A 70 -6.16 20.56 9.63
CA THR A 70 -6.52 21.00 10.99
C THR A 70 -5.94 22.39 11.28
N GLN A 71 -6.36 23.04 12.37
CA GLN A 71 -5.78 24.32 12.78
C GLN A 71 -4.26 24.22 13.05
N ALA A 72 -3.81 23.10 13.63
CA ALA A 72 -2.39 22.85 13.87
C ALA A 72 -1.61 22.75 12.56
N ASP A 73 -2.16 22.05 11.57
CA ASP A 73 -1.56 21.94 10.23
C ASP A 73 -1.43 23.31 9.54
N VAL A 74 -2.47 24.15 9.64
CA VAL A 74 -2.49 25.49 9.06
C VAL A 74 -1.46 26.41 9.75
N ALA A 75 -1.36 26.34 11.08
CA ALA A 75 -0.38 27.10 11.85
C ALA A 75 1.05 26.70 11.49
N ASP A 76 1.34 25.40 11.39
CA ASP A 76 2.66 24.89 10.97
C ASP A 76 3.02 25.33 9.55
N TRP A 77 2.06 25.29 8.62
CA TRP A 77 2.26 25.79 7.26
C TRP A 77 2.53 27.31 7.22
N GLN A 78 1.83 28.10 8.03
CA GLN A 78 2.09 29.54 8.11
C GLN A 78 3.48 29.86 8.65
N ALA A 79 3.95 29.08 9.63
CA ALA A 79 5.26 29.25 10.25
C ALA A 79 6.41 28.78 9.34
N THR A 80 6.25 27.65 8.66
CA THR A 80 7.35 27.00 7.91
C THR A 80 7.29 27.22 6.41
N ARG A 81 6.13 27.63 5.88
CA ARG A 81 5.80 27.67 4.45
C ARG A 81 5.93 26.30 3.76
N GLN A 82 5.93 25.22 4.52
CA GLN A 82 5.98 23.85 4.02
C GLN A 82 4.66 23.14 4.32
N MET A 83 4.02 22.60 3.28
CA MET A 83 2.79 21.84 3.45
C MET A 83 3.14 20.39 3.74
N ARG A 84 3.10 20.00 5.02
CA ARG A 84 3.52 18.69 5.52
C ARG A 84 2.48 18.13 6.48
N CYS A 85 2.20 16.84 6.39
CA CYS A 85 1.23 16.19 7.27
C CYS A 85 1.80 16.04 8.69
N ARG A 86 0.94 15.76 9.67
CA ARG A 86 1.35 15.51 11.06
C ARG A 86 2.38 14.38 11.23
N GLN A 87 2.46 13.46 10.27
CA GLN A 87 3.39 12.32 10.27
C GLN A 87 4.64 12.55 9.40
N HIS A 88 4.89 13.77 8.90
CA HIS A 88 5.97 14.03 7.93
C HIS A 88 7.39 13.70 8.41
N ALA A 89 7.59 13.65 9.73
CA ALA A 89 8.86 13.31 10.36
C ALA A 89 8.83 11.91 11.00
N SER A 90 7.73 11.16 10.83
CA SER A 90 7.61 9.81 11.34
C SER A 90 8.47 8.87 10.50
N PRO A 91 9.22 7.95 11.14
CA PRO A 91 9.95 6.93 10.43
C PRO A 91 8.99 5.99 9.69
N MET A 92 9.39 5.55 8.49
CA MET A 92 8.64 4.65 7.64
C MET A 92 9.47 3.43 7.25
N GLY A 93 8.77 2.31 7.08
CA GLY A 93 9.31 1.12 6.43
C GLY A 93 9.57 1.40 4.96
N TYR A 94 10.67 0.89 4.42
CA TYR A 94 11.03 1.05 3.02
C TYR A 94 11.95 -0.05 2.47
N VAL A 95 11.88 -0.20 1.15
CA VAL A 95 12.86 -0.95 0.33
C VAL A 95 13.13 -0.13 -0.93
N LEU A 96 14.40 0.12 -1.22
CA LEU A 96 14.87 0.74 -2.46
C LEU A 96 15.16 -0.33 -3.51
N TYR A 97 14.93 0.02 -4.77
CA TYR A 97 15.10 -0.87 -5.92
C TYR A 97 14.47 -2.26 -5.72
N PRO A 98 13.18 -2.31 -5.32
CA PRO A 98 12.46 -3.57 -5.18
C PRO A 98 12.49 -4.31 -6.52
N ALA A 99 12.67 -5.63 -6.48
CA ALA A 99 12.49 -6.44 -7.68
C ALA A 99 11.04 -6.34 -8.14
N LEU A 100 10.85 -5.96 -9.40
CA LEU A 100 9.54 -5.96 -10.05
C LEU A 100 9.26 -7.37 -10.56
N PHE A 101 8.28 -8.04 -9.95
CA PHE A 101 7.91 -9.40 -10.29
C PHE A 101 6.77 -9.42 -11.31
N ASP A 102 7.01 -10.09 -12.44
CA ASP A 102 6.03 -10.37 -13.47
C ASP A 102 5.50 -11.80 -13.28
N PRO A 103 4.26 -11.96 -12.76
CA PRO A 103 3.67 -13.29 -12.54
C PRO A 103 3.36 -14.05 -13.83
N SER A 104 3.30 -13.37 -14.99
CA SER A 104 2.98 -14.03 -16.27
C SER A 104 4.14 -14.85 -16.85
N GLN A 105 5.36 -14.63 -16.35
CA GLN A 105 6.57 -15.36 -16.77
C GLN A 105 6.72 -16.72 -16.09
N PHE A 106 5.84 -17.06 -15.15
CA PHE A 106 5.96 -18.27 -14.33
C PHE A 106 4.70 -19.12 -14.45
N HIS A 107 4.88 -20.43 -14.61
CA HIS A 107 3.80 -21.41 -14.61
C HIS A 107 3.12 -21.50 -13.23
N ALA A 108 3.91 -21.49 -12.16
CA ALA A 108 3.42 -21.58 -10.79
C ALA A 108 4.15 -20.56 -9.90
N THR A 109 3.41 -19.89 -9.03
CA THR A 109 3.95 -18.93 -8.07
C THR A 109 3.25 -19.10 -6.73
N THR A 110 4.04 -19.19 -5.67
CA THR A 110 3.57 -19.10 -4.29
C THR A 110 4.17 -17.87 -3.62
N LEU A 111 3.36 -17.23 -2.80
CA LEU A 111 3.76 -16.12 -1.96
C LEU A 111 3.28 -16.40 -0.55
N SER A 112 4.17 -16.37 0.42
CA SER A 112 3.85 -16.59 1.83
C SER A 112 4.57 -15.60 2.73
N LEU A 113 4.10 -15.44 3.96
CA LEU A 113 4.78 -14.67 5.00
C LEU A 113 5.53 -15.63 5.93
N ALA A 114 6.84 -15.46 6.05
CA ALA A 114 7.67 -16.25 6.95
C ALA A 114 7.52 -15.80 8.42
N PRO A 115 7.89 -16.66 9.39
CA PRO A 115 7.85 -16.31 10.82
C PRO A 115 8.73 -15.12 11.21
N ASP A 116 9.78 -14.84 10.43
CA ASP A 116 10.67 -13.68 10.60
C ASP A 116 10.09 -12.39 9.99
N GLY A 117 8.89 -12.45 9.41
CA GLY A 117 8.19 -11.32 8.80
C GLY A 117 8.58 -11.04 7.35
N LEU A 118 9.46 -11.82 6.73
CA LEU A 118 9.81 -11.67 5.32
C LEU A 118 8.76 -12.30 4.40
N LEU A 119 8.53 -11.67 3.26
CA LEU A 119 7.79 -12.25 2.15
C LEU A 119 8.64 -13.28 1.44
N GLN A 120 8.14 -14.50 1.32
CA GLN A 120 8.78 -15.57 0.58
C GLN A 120 8.05 -15.78 -0.75
N LEU A 121 8.69 -15.36 -1.83
CA LEU A 121 8.26 -15.63 -3.19
C LEU A 121 8.97 -16.87 -3.71
N ARG A 122 8.20 -17.83 -4.21
CA ARG A 122 8.71 -19.01 -4.91
C ARG A 122 7.98 -19.13 -6.24
N ALA A 123 8.70 -19.13 -7.35
CA ALA A 123 8.09 -19.22 -8.67
C ALA A 123 8.85 -20.18 -9.59
N ARG A 124 8.13 -20.92 -10.44
CA ARG A 124 8.70 -21.89 -11.39
C ARG A 124 8.29 -21.52 -12.81
N ALA A 125 9.24 -21.58 -13.73
CA ALA A 125 8.99 -21.32 -15.15
C ALA A 125 8.08 -22.39 -15.78
N ASP A 126 8.27 -23.65 -15.39
CA ASP A 126 7.51 -24.82 -15.84
C ASP A 126 7.63 -25.99 -14.83
N ASP A 127 7.06 -27.16 -15.17
CA ASP A 127 7.14 -28.40 -14.40
C ASP A 127 8.59 -28.93 -14.37
N GLY A 128 9.30 -28.60 -13.28
CA GLY A 128 10.71 -28.99 -13.09
C GLY A 128 11.72 -27.89 -13.42
N GLY A 129 11.26 -26.73 -13.90
CA GLY A 129 12.09 -25.59 -14.22
C GLY A 129 12.77 -24.94 -13.03
N ALA A 130 13.68 -24.03 -13.37
CA ALA A 130 14.44 -23.24 -12.41
C ALA A 130 13.50 -22.54 -11.41
N LEU A 131 13.78 -22.75 -10.13
CA LEU A 131 13.05 -22.10 -9.05
C LEU A 131 13.63 -20.71 -8.83
N LEU A 132 12.81 -19.68 -9.07
CA LEU A 132 13.04 -18.37 -8.50
C LEU A 132 12.65 -18.44 -7.01
N ALA A 133 13.62 -18.27 -6.13
CA ALA A 133 13.40 -18.14 -4.69
C ALA A 133 13.91 -16.77 -4.21
N ARG A 134 13.02 -16.01 -3.56
CA ARG A 134 13.31 -14.68 -3.04
C ARG A 134 12.63 -14.50 -1.69
N ASP A 135 13.39 -13.99 -0.74
CA ASP A 135 12.91 -13.54 0.55
C ASP A 135 13.14 -12.03 0.62
N ALA A 136 12.10 -11.24 0.91
CA ALA A 136 12.16 -9.79 0.85
C ALA A 136 11.23 -9.14 1.87
N ALA A 137 11.60 -7.94 2.36
CA ALA A 137 10.73 -7.18 3.25
C ALA A 137 9.46 -6.69 2.52
N ALA A 138 9.56 -6.33 1.24
CA ALA A 138 8.44 -5.93 0.41
C ALA A 138 8.64 -6.45 -1.02
N LEU A 139 7.55 -6.67 -1.74
CA LEU A 139 7.56 -7.16 -3.12
C LEU A 139 6.77 -6.21 -4.03
N ALA A 140 7.33 -5.87 -5.18
CA ALA A 140 6.61 -5.16 -6.23
C ALA A 140 6.08 -6.17 -7.26
N ILE A 141 4.77 -6.14 -7.55
CA ILE A 141 4.16 -6.92 -8.63
C ILE A 141 3.89 -5.98 -9.81
N ASP A 142 4.26 -6.40 -11.01
CA ASP A 142 3.94 -5.67 -12.24
C ASP A 142 2.46 -5.84 -12.59
N CYS A 143 1.68 -4.77 -12.45
CA CYS A 143 0.25 -4.81 -12.79
C CYS A 143 0.01 -4.86 -14.30
N ARG A 144 1.00 -4.50 -15.13
CA ARG A 144 0.87 -4.57 -16.60
C ARG A 144 0.81 -6.02 -17.08
N ALA A 145 1.36 -6.95 -16.30
CA ALA A 145 1.24 -8.39 -16.50
C ALA A 145 -0.10 -8.97 -16.01
N LEU A 146 -0.98 -8.14 -15.44
CA LEU A 146 -2.25 -8.54 -14.82
C LEU A 146 -3.44 -7.82 -15.49
N PRO A 147 -3.65 -8.01 -16.80
CA PRO A 147 -4.67 -7.26 -17.53
C PRO A 147 -6.07 -7.51 -16.95
N GLY A 148 -6.79 -6.42 -16.69
CA GLY A 148 -8.17 -6.45 -16.19
C GLY A 148 -8.31 -6.66 -14.68
N LEU A 149 -7.22 -6.87 -13.94
CA LEU A 149 -7.30 -7.08 -12.48
C LEU A 149 -7.34 -5.77 -11.68
N PHE A 150 -6.66 -4.74 -12.20
CA PHE A 150 -6.58 -3.41 -11.60
C PHE A 150 -6.83 -2.32 -12.65
N PRO A 151 -7.20 -1.09 -12.22
CA PRO A 151 -7.29 0.05 -13.13
C PRO A 151 -6.01 0.25 -13.96
N PRO A 152 -6.10 0.68 -15.24
CA PRO A 152 -4.95 0.74 -16.14
C PRO A 152 -3.81 1.67 -15.71
N ASP A 153 -4.09 2.66 -14.86
CA ASP A 153 -3.10 3.60 -14.32
C ASP A 153 -2.32 3.03 -13.14
N VAL A 154 -2.78 1.92 -12.55
CA VAL A 154 -2.02 1.17 -11.55
C VAL A 154 -0.95 0.36 -12.27
N VAL A 155 0.30 0.81 -12.16
CA VAL A 155 1.44 0.17 -12.82
C VAL A 155 2.12 -0.88 -11.93
N GLN A 156 1.96 -0.77 -10.61
CA GLN A 156 2.63 -1.62 -9.64
C GLN A 156 1.77 -1.85 -8.41
N LEU A 157 1.83 -3.07 -7.87
CA LEU A 157 1.20 -3.46 -6.61
C LEU A 157 2.29 -3.81 -5.59
N ASN A 158 2.40 -3.01 -4.52
CA ASN A 158 3.45 -3.06 -3.51
C ASN A 158 3.11 -3.92 -2.30
N ILE A 159 3.34 -5.22 -2.33
CA ILE A 159 3.06 -6.07 -1.16
C ILE A 159 4.03 -5.71 -0.02
N THR A 160 3.51 -5.05 1.00
CA THR A 160 4.26 -4.59 2.18
C THR A 160 4.01 -5.50 3.39
N PRO A 161 4.90 -5.49 4.41
CA PRO A 161 4.70 -6.28 5.62
C PRO A 161 3.32 -6.11 6.28
N PRO A 162 2.82 -4.88 6.55
CA PRO A 162 1.52 -4.74 7.21
C PRO A 162 0.36 -5.27 6.33
N ALA A 163 0.46 -5.17 5.01
CA ALA A 163 -0.57 -5.68 4.10
C ALA A 163 -0.58 -7.22 4.07
N ALA A 164 0.59 -7.84 3.98
CA ALA A 164 0.73 -9.29 3.98
C ALA A 164 0.31 -9.90 5.33
N GLN A 165 0.71 -9.29 6.44
CA GLN A 165 0.29 -9.67 7.79
C GLN A 165 -1.23 -9.60 7.95
N ALA A 166 -1.85 -8.46 7.60
CA ALA A 166 -3.29 -8.28 7.68
C ALA A 166 -4.05 -9.30 6.83
N PHE A 167 -3.57 -9.57 5.61
CA PHE A 167 -4.19 -10.54 4.72
C PHE A 167 -4.07 -11.98 5.24
N THR A 168 -2.89 -12.36 5.72
CA THR A 168 -2.63 -13.70 6.27
C THR A 168 -3.47 -13.94 7.53
N ALA A 169 -3.54 -12.96 8.42
CA ALA A 169 -4.38 -13.02 9.62
C ALA A 169 -5.87 -13.15 9.26
N ALA A 170 -6.35 -12.39 8.27
CA ALA A 170 -7.73 -12.46 7.83
C ALA A 170 -8.09 -13.82 7.22
N LEU A 171 -7.18 -14.42 6.45
CA LEU A 171 -7.34 -15.78 5.90
C LEU A 171 -7.40 -16.84 7.00
N GLN A 172 -6.49 -16.78 7.98
CA GLN A 172 -6.46 -17.70 9.12
C GLN A 172 -7.74 -17.61 9.97
N ALA A 173 -8.27 -16.40 10.14
CA ALA A 173 -9.50 -16.15 10.87
C ALA A 173 -10.77 -16.50 10.08
N GLY A 174 -10.68 -16.89 8.80
CA GLY A 174 -11.85 -17.13 7.95
C GLY A 174 -12.68 -15.86 7.73
N THR A 175 -12.03 -14.70 7.71
CA THR A 175 -12.68 -13.39 7.57
C THR A 175 -13.30 -13.25 6.18
N SER A 176 -14.46 -12.59 6.08
CA SER A 176 -15.04 -12.24 4.79
C SER A 176 -14.15 -11.21 4.09
N LEU A 177 -13.44 -11.66 3.05
CA LEU A 177 -12.49 -10.88 2.26
C LEU A 177 -13.08 -10.60 0.88
N ASP A 178 -12.87 -9.38 0.41
CA ASP A 178 -13.08 -9.00 -0.98
C ASP A 178 -12.19 -7.79 -1.32
N CYS A 179 -12.33 -7.19 -2.50
CA CYS A 179 -11.64 -5.97 -2.88
C CYS A 179 -12.60 -4.96 -3.50
N SER A 180 -12.94 -3.94 -2.70
CA SER A 180 -13.72 -2.80 -3.18
C SER A 180 -12.82 -1.76 -3.83
N ASP A 181 -13.28 -1.17 -4.94
CA ASP A 181 -12.63 -0.01 -5.55
C ASP A 181 -13.23 1.29 -5.03
N CYS A 182 -12.41 2.33 -4.99
CA CYS A 182 -12.86 3.63 -4.55
C CYS A 182 -13.85 4.24 -5.55
N ALA A 183 -15.05 4.61 -5.08
CA ALA A 183 -16.07 5.24 -5.90
C ALA A 183 -15.64 6.60 -6.50
N ARG A 184 -14.58 7.22 -5.95
CA ARG A 184 -14.04 8.51 -6.42
C ARG A 184 -12.87 8.37 -7.40
N CYS A 185 -11.92 7.47 -7.16
CA CYS A 185 -10.69 7.39 -7.94
C CYS A 185 -10.39 6.01 -8.55
N GLY A 186 -11.29 5.04 -8.39
CA GLY A 186 -11.14 3.68 -8.94
C GLY A 186 -10.06 2.81 -8.29
N HIS A 187 -9.17 3.37 -7.47
CA HIS A 187 -8.11 2.58 -6.83
C HIS A 187 -8.67 1.60 -5.80
N PRO A 188 -8.09 0.38 -5.69
CA PRO A 188 -8.54 -0.62 -4.74
C PRO A 188 -8.27 -0.18 -3.30
N HIS A 189 -9.21 -0.49 -2.41
CA HIS A 189 -9.09 -0.27 -0.98
C HIS A 189 -8.25 -1.37 -0.31
N LEU A 190 -7.37 -0.95 0.58
CA LEU A 190 -6.62 -1.81 1.49
C LEU A 190 -6.88 -1.37 2.93
N ASP A 191 -7.61 -2.21 3.67
CA ASP A 191 -7.83 -2.05 5.10
C ASP A 191 -6.63 -2.62 5.86
N LEU A 192 -6.11 -1.83 6.82
CA LEU A 192 -4.98 -2.19 7.68
C LEU A 192 -5.34 -1.92 9.16
N GLY A 193 -4.47 -2.35 10.07
CA GLY A 193 -4.62 -2.09 11.50
C GLY A 193 -6.03 -2.43 11.98
N SER A 194 -6.68 -1.48 12.66
CA SER A 194 -8.03 -1.68 13.19
C SER A 194 -9.11 -1.94 12.14
N PHE A 195 -8.95 -1.47 10.89
CA PHE A 195 -9.92 -1.72 9.83
C PHE A 195 -9.80 -3.13 9.24
N ALA A 196 -8.65 -3.79 9.41
CA ALA A 196 -8.47 -5.17 8.96
C ALA A 196 -9.00 -6.22 9.97
N LEU A 197 -9.45 -5.79 11.16
CA LEU A 197 -9.84 -6.70 12.24
C LEU A 197 -11.26 -7.26 12.08
N ALA A 198 -12.13 -6.55 11.37
CA ALA A 198 -13.53 -6.96 11.23
C ALA A 198 -14.11 -6.52 9.88
N PRO A 199 -14.93 -7.37 9.25
CA PRO A 199 -15.66 -6.98 8.05
C PRO A 199 -16.55 -5.77 8.29
N HIS A 200 -16.52 -4.82 7.36
CA HIS A 200 -17.31 -3.60 7.43
C HIS A 200 -17.67 -3.12 6.02
N ARG A 201 -18.66 -2.23 5.92
CA ARG A 201 -19.15 -1.76 4.62
C ARG A 201 -18.48 -0.49 4.14
N ARG A 202 -17.92 0.33 5.03
CA ARG A 202 -17.42 1.68 4.72
C ARG A 202 -15.90 1.70 4.67
N HIS A 203 -15.32 1.84 3.49
CA HIS A 203 -13.88 1.80 3.30
C HIS A 203 -13.29 3.19 3.09
N SER A 204 -12.07 3.39 3.59
CA SER A 204 -11.28 4.61 3.41
C SER A 204 -10.19 4.38 2.38
N CYS A 205 -10.08 5.28 1.40
CA CYS A 205 -9.19 5.10 0.25
C CYS A 205 -7.78 5.60 0.59
N GLY A 206 -6.81 4.70 0.62
CA GLY A 206 -5.42 5.08 0.86
C GLY A 206 -4.78 5.88 -0.27
N HIS A 207 -5.34 5.84 -1.48
CA HIS A 207 -4.84 6.60 -2.63
C HIS A 207 -5.29 8.07 -2.62
N CYS A 208 -6.60 8.34 -2.44
CA CYS A 208 -7.16 9.69 -2.58
C CYS A 208 -7.79 10.27 -1.30
N GLY A 209 -7.81 9.51 -0.20
CA GLY A 209 -8.43 9.93 1.06
C GLY A 209 -9.95 10.10 0.99
N HIS A 210 -10.62 9.47 0.04
CA HIS A 210 -12.08 9.39 0.05
C HIS A 210 -12.52 8.34 1.07
N ASP A 211 -13.37 8.73 2.02
CA ASP A 211 -13.78 7.94 3.18
C ASP A 211 -15.26 7.51 3.13
N ALA A 212 -15.87 7.46 1.95
CA ALA A 212 -17.28 7.12 1.78
C ALA A 212 -17.53 6.10 0.66
N SER A 213 -16.53 5.28 0.32
CA SER A 213 -16.75 4.12 -0.56
C SER A 213 -17.44 3.02 0.23
N HIS A 214 -18.57 2.51 -0.27
CA HIS A 214 -19.32 1.45 0.40
C HIS A 214 -19.33 0.16 -0.42
N SER A 215 -18.98 -0.96 0.20
CA SER A 215 -19.17 -2.30 -0.35
C SER A 215 -20.62 -2.77 -0.18
N ALA A 216 -21.04 -3.71 -1.03
CA ALA A 216 -22.39 -4.26 -0.99
C ALA A 216 -22.64 -5.03 0.32
N THR A 217 -21.68 -5.85 0.72
CA THR A 217 -21.66 -6.65 1.95
C THR A 217 -20.53 -6.17 2.86
N ALA A 218 -20.55 -6.56 4.15
CA ALA A 218 -19.44 -6.26 5.05
C ALA A 218 -18.23 -7.15 4.70
N ILE A 219 -17.09 -6.54 4.42
CA ILE A 219 -15.84 -7.20 4.02
C ILE A 219 -14.63 -6.55 4.70
N VAL A 220 -13.51 -7.25 4.77
CA VAL A 220 -12.19 -6.60 4.88
C VAL A 220 -11.67 -6.44 3.45
N SER A 221 -11.45 -5.19 3.01
CA SER A 221 -11.05 -4.91 1.63
C SER A 221 -9.53 -5.02 1.45
N THR A 222 -9.10 -5.81 0.47
CA THR A 222 -7.67 -5.92 0.12
C THR A 222 -7.44 -6.31 -1.34
N PRO A 223 -6.56 -5.61 -2.09
CA PRO A 223 -6.21 -5.99 -3.45
C PRO A 223 -5.50 -7.35 -3.53
N LEU A 224 -4.94 -7.86 -2.43
CA LEU A 224 -4.33 -9.18 -2.38
C LEU A 224 -5.38 -10.30 -2.59
N TRP A 225 -6.66 -10.04 -2.29
CA TRP A 225 -7.74 -10.98 -2.57
C TRP A 225 -7.93 -11.20 -4.07
N ARG A 226 -7.85 -10.14 -4.89
CA ARG A 226 -7.92 -10.25 -6.36
C ARG A 226 -6.78 -11.10 -6.92
N LEU A 227 -5.57 -10.89 -6.40
CA LEU A 227 -4.41 -11.71 -6.77
C LEU A 227 -4.65 -13.18 -6.43
N ARG A 228 -5.09 -13.49 -5.21
CA ARG A 228 -5.38 -14.86 -4.78
C ARG A 228 -6.47 -15.52 -5.63
N GLN A 229 -7.53 -14.80 -5.97
CA GLN A 229 -8.59 -15.33 -6.85
C GLN A 229 -8.06 -15.68 -8.24
N ARG A 230 -7.10 -14.90 -8.76
CA ARG A 230 -6.45 -15.18 -10.04
C ARG A 230 -5.39 -16.27 -9.94
N TYR A 231 -4.64 -16.31 -8.84
CA TYR A 231 -3.54 -17.22 -8.56
C TYR A 231 -3.76 -17.87 -7.19
N ALA A 232 -4.50 -18.98 -7.17
CA ALA A 232 -4.97 -19.64 -5.93
C ALA A 232 -3.86 -20.04 -4.94
N GLN A 233 -2.61 -20.14 -5.40
CA GLN A 233 -1.45 -20.50 -4.59
C GLN A 233 -0.78 -19.29 -3.89
N TRP A 234 -1.37 -18.10 -3.98
CA TRP A 234 -0.88 -16.90 -3.32
C TRP A 234 -1.55 -16.75 -1.94
N PHE A 235 -0.70 -16.78 -0.90
CA PHE A 235 -1.00 -16.79 0.54
C PHE A 235 -1.67 -18.07 1.06
#